data_AF-A0AAN5C767-F1
#
_entry.id   AF-A0AAN5C767-F1
#
_cell.length_a   1.000
_cell.length_b   1.000
_cell.length_c   1.000
_cell.angle_alpha   90.00
_cell.angle_beta   90.00
_cell.angle_gamma   90.00
#
_symmetry.space_group_name_H-M   'P 1'
#
loop_
_entity.id
_entity.type
_entity.pdbx_description
1 polymer ?
#
loop_
_entity_poly.entity_id
_entity_poly.type
_entity_poly.pdbx_seq_one_letter_code
_entity_poly.pdbx_strand_id
1 'polypeptide(L)'
;ETKKQKKQRIQGYVTFKEGKTFGEWTVKRKIDEGGFGKVYFMQHYKNPELTAALKVEPNEVSGGSAIKLEIQVIRQLNARGDTPHIPQVFHAAKHSKFCYMIMTLLGENFKTLRKKNDKHDGSWATLSVSAWIRLGIQSLYGLKIFHDSGYLHRDIKPSNFALGLVTDSDRATMVHLLDFGLARSFAFKQSNGRWFPRLARSSVGFRGTSRYCSPNVHDKLESGRRDDIWSLFFVLIELHCGLPWQVGD
;
A
#
# COMPACT_ATOMS: atom_id res chain seq x y z
N GLU A 1 14.21 12.86 27.62
CA GLU A 1 14.51 12.27 26.29
C GLU A 1 14.23 13.31 25.21
N THR A 2 15.17 13.54 24.28
CA THR A 2 14.95 14.47 23.15
C THR A 2 14.00 13.88 22.11
N LYS A 3 13.37 14.71 21.25
CA LYS A 3 12.51 14.23 20.14
C LYS A 3 13.24 13.22 19.23
N LYS A 4 14.54 13.43 18.99
CA LYS A 4 15.39 12.55 18.17
C LYS A 4 15.64 11.20 18.85
N GLN A 5 15.98 11.20 20.14
CA GLN A 5 16.17 9.99 20.93
C GLN A 5 14.89 9.16 21.01
N LYS A 6 13.75 9.80 21.27
CA LYS A 6 12.44 9.13 21.28
C LYS A 6 12.12 8.47 19.95
N LYS A 7 12.37 9.16 18.82
CA LYS A 7 12.16 8.60 17.48
C LYS A 7 13.05 7.39 17.22
N GLN A 8 14.34 7.45 17.59
CA GLN A 8 15.26 6.31 17.46
C GLN A 8 14.82 5.12 18.32
N ARG A 9 14.43 5.35 19.57
CA ARG A 9 13.92 4.31 20.46
C ARG A 9 12.68 3.61 19.89
N ILE A 10 11.70 4.38 19.41
CA ILE A 10 10.47 3.85 18.80
C ILE A 10 10.79 3.05 17.53
N GLN A 11 11.72 3.53 16.69
CA GLN A 11 12.17 2.80 15.50
C GLN A 11 12.94 1.50 15.86
N GLY A 12 13.60 1.48 17.02
CA GLY A 12 14.21 0.27 17.57
C GLY A 12 13.21 -0.84 17.86
N TYR A 13 11.96 -0.51 18.25
CA TYR A 13 10.93 -1.50 18.57
C TYR A 13 10.49 -2.36 17.39
N VAL A 14 10.73 -1.88 16.18
CA VAL A 14 10.32 -2.53 14.94
C VAL A 14 11.51 -2.98 14.09
N THR A 15 12.72 -2.94 14.66
CA THR A 15 13.94 -3.36 13.98
C THR A 15 14.31 -4.78 14.40
N PHE A 16 14.21 -5.72 13.45
CA PHE A 16 14.53 -7.14 13.68
C PHE A 16 15.77 -7.56 12.90
N LYS A 17 16.59 -8.42 13.51
CA LYS A 17 17.71 -9.11 12.86
C LYS A 17 17.20 -10.35 12.13
N GLU A 18 17.99 -10.83 11.17
CA GLU A 18 17.79 -12.15 10.56
C GLU A 18 17.69 -13.24 11.66
N GLY A 19 16.79 -14.21 11.44
CA GLY A 19 16.53 -15.30 12.37
C GLY A 19 15.44 -14.99 13.41
N LYS A 20 14.98 -13.74 13.54
CA LYS A 20 13.83 -13.42 14.41
C LYS A 20 12.57 -14.14 13.92
N THR A 21 11.87 -14.83 14.82
CA THR A 21 10.66 -15.60 14.50
C THR A 21 9.36 -14.91 14.93
N PHE A 22 8.30 -15.17 14.17
CA PHE A 22 6.90 -14.80 14.42
C PHE A 22 6.02 -15.99 14.09
N GLY A 23 5.73 -16.82 15.10
CA GLY A 23 5.13 -18.13 14.88
C GLY A 23 6.02 -19.00 14.01
N GLU A 24 5.47 -19.49 12.89
CA GLU A 24 6.17 -20.36 11.93
C GLU A 24 7.00 -19.59 10.88
N TRP A 25 7.06 -18.27 10.99
CA TRP A 25 7.74 -17.42 10.01
C TRP A 25 9.04 -16.84 10.58
N THR A 26 10.11 -16.89 9.80
CA THR A 26 11.43 -16.39 10.17
C THR A 26 11.85 -15.21 9.30
N VAL A 27 12.24 -14.10 9.92
CA VAL A 27 12.81 -12.92 9.26
C VAL A 27 14.11 -13.30 8.57
N LYS A 28 14.26 -12.96 7.28
CA LYS A 28 15.56 -13.06 6.59
C LYS A 28 16.19 -11.71 6.33
N ARG A 29 15.43 -10.76 5.78
CA ARG A 29 15.94 -9.40 5.50
C ARG A 29 14.84 -8.36 5.48
N LYS A 30 15.19 -7.10 5.73
CA LYS A 30 14.33 -5.95 5.52
C LYS A 30 14.15 -5.70 4.02
N ILE A 31 12.92 -5.45 3.57
CA ILE A 31 12.61 -5.14 2.16
C ILE A 31 12.19 -3.69 1.95
N ASP A 32 11.58 -3.06 2.96
CA ASP A 32 11.19 -1.65 2.88
C ASP A 32 11.16 -0.98 4.26
N GLU A 33 11.28 0.34 4.28
CA GLU A 33 11.18 1.19 5.47
C GLU A 33 10.52 2.52 5.10
N GLY A 34 9.38 2.79 5.73
CA GLY A 34 8.58 3.98 5.50
C GLY A 34 8.27 4.76 6.77
N GLY A 35 7.53 5.86 6.63
CA GLY A 35 7.15 6.71 7.77
C GLY A 35 6.32 5.99 8.85
N PHE A 36 5.56 4.95 8.46
CA PHE A 36 4.63 4.25 9.34
C PHE A 36 5.22 2.98 9.97
N GLY A 37 6.27 2.40 9.38
CA GLY A 37 6.80 1.12 9.83
C GLY A 37 7.87 0.53 8.93
N LYS A 38 8.15 -0.76 9.14
CA LYS A 38 9.13 -1.54 8.38
C LYS A 38 8.48 -2.76 7.77
N VAL A 39 9.02 -3.20 6.65
CA VAL A 39 8.59 -4.43 5.97
C VAL A 39 9.77 -5.37 5.85
N TYR A 40 9.57 -6.63 6.20
CA TYR A 40 10.57 -7.69 6.15
C TYR A 40 10.09 -8.83 5.25
N PHE A 41 11.03 -9.47 4.58
CA PHE A 41 10.80 -10.76 3.95
C PHE A 41 10.96 -11.88 4.96
N MET A 42 10.03 -12.81 4.90
CA MET A 42 9.89 -13.95 5.77
C MET A 42 9.91 -15.24 4.95
N GLN A 43 10.41 -16.31 5.55
CA GLN A 43 10.25 -17.68 5.07
C GLN A 43 9.63 -18.54 6.16
N HIS A 44 8.83 -19.53 5.76
CA HIS A 44 8.32 -20.53 6.67
C HIS A 44 9.45 -21.45 7.15
N TYR A 45 9.56 -21.70 8.45
CA TYR A 45 10.68 -22.45 9.03
C TYR A 45 10.83 -23.89 8.51
N LYS A 46 9.71 -24.55 8.17
CA LYS A 46 9.70 -25.93 7.62
C LYS A 46 9.73 -25.98 6.10
N ASN A 47 9.32 -24.93 5.42
CA ASN A 47 9.23 -24.90 3.95
C ASN A 47 9.75 -23.55 3.43
N PRO A 48 11.04 -23.46 3.08
CA PRO A 48 11.64 -22.22 2.59
C PRO A 48 11.02 -21.66 1.29
N GLU A 49 10.28 -22.46 0.54
CA GLU A 49 9.55 -22.00 -0.66
C GLU A 49 8.31 -21.17 -0.30
N LEU A 50 7.73 -21.40 0.89
CA LEU A 50 6.66 -20.57 1.41
C LEU A 50 7.25 -19.26 1.95
N THR A 51 6.97 -18.17 1.24
CA THR A 51 7.46 -16.83 1.53
C THR A 51 6.33 -15.88 1.92
N ALA A 52 6.64 -14.89 2.75
CA ALA A 52 5.68 -13.86 3.17
C ALA A 52 6.36 -12.52 3.42
N ALA A 53 5.56 -11.46 3.49
CA ALA A 53 5.98 -10.15 3.97
C ALA A 53 5.49 -9.93 5.40
N LEU A 54 6.38 -9.49 6.29
CA LEU A 54 6.04 -9.00 7.62
C LEU A 54 6.02 -7.48 7.59
N LYS A 55 4.84 -6.86 7.69
CA LYS A 55 4.70 -5.42 7.93
C LYS A 55 4.53 -5.19 9.43
N VAL A 56 5.27 -4.22 9.96
CA VAL A 56 5.33 -3.94 11.40
C VAL A 56 5.34 -2.44 11.65
N GLU A 57 4.46 -1.97 12.55
CA GLU A 57 4.33 -0.57 12.95
C GLU A 57 4.44 -0.41 14.47
N PRO A 58 5.17 0.59 14.99
CA PRO A 58 5.20 0.86 16.43
C PRO A 58 3.80 1.23 16.96
N ASN A 59 3.51 0.91 18.21
CA ASN A 59 2.26 1.33 18.84
C ASN A 59 2.26 2.84 19.15
N GLU A 60 3.43 3.41 19.42
CA GLU A 60 3.64 4.81 19.80
C GLU A 60 3.81 5.71 18.56
N VAL A 61 2.85 5.65 17.62
CA VAL A 61 2.84 6.49 16.41
C VAL A 61 1.84 7.63 16.56
N SER A 62 2.26 8.84 16.19
CA SER A 62 1.41 10.02 16.11
C SER A 62 0.23 9.78 15.17
N GLY A 63 -1.00 9.91 15.67
CA GLY A 63 -2.22 9.67 14.89
C GLY A 63 -2.78 8.24 14.96
N GLY A 64 -2.15 7.36 15.75
CA GLY A 64 -2.54 5.95 15.90
C GLY A 64 -1.87 5.05 14.86
N SER A 65 -1.88 3.73 15.12
CA SER A 65 -1.33 2.74 14.18
C SER A 65 -2.31 2.49 13.03
N ALA A 66 -1.84 2.67 11.80
CA ALA A 66 -2.61 2.55 10.58
C ALA A 66 -2.81 1.07 10.19
N ILE A 67 -1.88 0.19 10.61
CA ILE A 67 -1.91 -1.25 10.30
C ILE A 67 -3.22 -1.93 10.72
N LYS A 68 -3.87 -1.48 11.79
CA LYS A 68 -5.14 -2.07 12.25
C LYS A 68 -6.26 -1.89 11.23
N LEU A 69 -6.38 -0.68 10.68
CA LEU A 69 -7.34 -0.38 9.63
C LEU A 69 -7.01 -1.19 8.38
N GLU A 70 -5.73 -1.25 8.02
CA GLU A 70 -5.27 -2.00 6.85
C GLU A 70 -5.60 -3.50 6.96
N ILE A 71 -5.32 -4.13 8.11
CA ILE A 71 -5.67 -5.53 8.39
C ILE A 71 -7.19 -5.74 8.26
N GLN A 72 -7.99 -4.83 8.82
CA GLN A 72 -9.45 -4.92 8.76
C GLN A 72 -9.95 -4.86 7.32
N VAL A 73 -9.44 -3.91 6.53
CA VAL A 73 -9.83 -3.71 5.13
C VAL A 73 -9.44 -4.91 4.28
N ILE A 74 -8.21 -5.42 4.42
CA ILE A 74 -7.73 -6.61 3.67
C ILE A 74 -8.59 -7.84 3.98
N ARG A 75 -8.87 -8.09 5.27
CA ARG A 75 -9.70 -9.22 5.69
C ARG A 75 -11.13 -9.09 5.19
N GLN A 76 -11.69 -7.88 5.19
CA GLN A 76 -13.03 -7.63 4.68
C GLN A 76 -13.13 -7.89 3.18
N LEU A 77 -12.14 -7.43 2.41
CA LEU A 77 -12.08 -7.65 0.95
C LEU A 77 -12.00 -9.15 0.63
N ASN A 78 -11.14 -9.89 1.35
CA ASN A 78 -10.96 -11.32 1.16
C ASN A 78 -11.95 -12.20 1.96
N ALA A 79 -13.01 -11.64 2.53
CA ALA A 79 -13.90 -12.39 3.44
C ALA A 79 -14.66 -13.54 2.74
N ARG A 80 -14.77 -13.51 1.41
CA ARG A 80 -15.41 -14.53 0.57
C ARG A 80 -14.40 -15.38 -0.20
N GLY A 81 -13.12 -15.32 0.18
CA GLY A 81 -12.01 -15.96 -0.52
C GLY A 81 -11.07 -14.94 -1.19
N ASP A 82 -10.09 -15.48 -1.90
CA ASP A 82 -9.06 -14.75 -2.63
C ASP A 82 -9.68 -13.72 -3.59
N THR A 83 -9.43 -12.44 -3.30
CA THR A 83 -9.86 -11.34 -4.16
C THR A 83 -8.70 -10.88 -5.03
N PRO A 84 -8.83 -10.90 -6.36
CA PRO A 84 -7.80 -10.41 -7.26
C PRO A 84 -7.35 -8.98 -6.91
N HIS A 85 -6.08 -8.67 -7.14
CA HIS A 85 -5.45 -7.37 -6.86
C HIS A 85 -5.35 -7.00 -5.36
N ILE A 86 -5.81 -7.84 -4.43
CA ILE A 86 -5.73 -7.58 -2.99
C ILE A 86 -4.85 -8.66 -2.35
N PRO A 87 -3.76 -8.31 -1.64
CA PRO A 87 -2.96 -9.30 -0.92
C PRO A 87 -3.76 -9.94 0.23
N GLN A 88 -3.28 -11.07 0.73
CA GLN A 88 -3.90 -11.74 1.88
C GLN A 88 -3.14 -11.50 3.17
N VAL A 89 -3.85 -11.47 4.29
CA VAL A 89 -3.25 -11.49 5.63
C VAL A 89 -3.29 -12.91 6.17
N PHE A 90 -2.13 -13.54 6.31
CA PHE A 90 -1.98 -14.88 6.88
C PHE A 90 -2.08 -14.84 8.41
N HIS A 91 -1.49 -13.82 9.03
CA HIS A 91 -1.51 -13.65 10.48
C HIS A 91 -1.39 -12.18 10.84
N ALA A 92 -1.97 -11.78 11.97
CA ALA A 92 -1.76 -10.45 12.52
C ALA A 92 -1.95 -10.46 14.03
N ALA A 93 -1.10 -9.73 14.75
CA ALA A 93 -1.21 -9.60 16.19
C ALA A 93 -0.65 -8.26 16.69
N LYS A 94 -0.97 -7.98 17.95
CA LYS A 94 -0.50 -6.80 18.69
C LYS A 94 0.44 -7.25 19.80
N HIS A 95 1.64 -6.69 19.82
CA HIS A 95 2.56 -6.76 20.96
C HIS A 95 2.46 -5.50 21.82
N SER A 96 3.18 -5.49 22.94
CA SER A 96 3.26 -4.34 23.85
C SER A 96 3.84 -3.08 23.16
N LYS A 97 4.81 -3.24 22.25
CA LYS A 97 5.51 -2.12 21.60
C LYS A 97 5.14 -1.86 20.15
N PHE A 98 4.59 -2.83 19.44
CA PHE A 98 4.26 -2.72 18.02
C PHE A 98 3.07 -3.61 17.64
N CYS A 99 2.47 -3.34 16.49
CA CYS A 99 1.52 -4.21 15.81
C CYS A 99 2.18 -4.76 14.53
N TYR A 100 1.79 -5.96 14.11
CA TYR A 100 2.31 -6.53 12.88
C TYR A 100 1.26 -7.36 12.13
N MET A 101 1.50 -7.54 10.83
CA MET A 101 0.84 -8.54 10.01
C MET A 101 1.85 -9.28 9.15
N ILE A 102 1.59 -10.56 8.94
CA ILE A 102 2.24 -11.43 7.98
C ILE A 102 1.25 -11.58 6.83
N MET A 103 1.69 -11.21 5.63
CA MET A 103 0.84 -11.10 4.45
C MET A 103 1.52 -11.67 3.20
N THR A 104 0.77 -11.81 2.11
CA THR A 104 1.29 -12.17 0.79
C THR A 104 2.51 -11.32 0.46
N LEU A 105 3.62 -11.98 0.15
CA LEU A 105 4.79 -11.31 -0.40
C LEU A 105 4.51 -11.00 -1.87
N LEU A 106 4.78 -9.77 -2.28
CA LEU A 106 4.62 -9.31 -3.66
C LEU A 106 5.98 -8.99 -4.27
N GLY A 107 5.99 -8.88 -5.60
CA GLY A 107 7.14 -8.48 -6.38
C GLY A 107 7.36 -6.97 -6.35
N GLU A 108 7.89 -6.45 -7.45
CA GLU A 108 8.31 -5.06 -7.52
C GLU A 108 7.12 -4.10 -7.62
N ASN A 109 7.23 -2.97 -6.92
CA ASN A 109 6.28 -1.88 -7.08
C ASN A 109 6.59 -1.00 -8.29
N PHE A 110 5.62 -0.20 -8.72
CA PHE A 110 5.77 0.64 -9.91
C PHE A 110 6.89 1.67 -9.77
N LYS A 111 7.18 2.13 -8.54
CA LYS A 111 8.33 3.03 -8.28
C LYS A 111 9.66 2.33 -8.62
N THR A 112 9.83 1.09 -8.20
CA THR A 112 11.03 0.28 -8.49
C THR A 112 11.11 -0.07 -9.98
N LEU A 113 9.99 -0.48 -10.59
CA LEU A 113 9.92 -0.77 -12.02
C LEU A 113 10.32 0.45 -12.86
N ARG A 114 9.85 1.64 -12.51
CA ARG A 114 10.24 2.88 -13.17
C ARG A 114 11.75 3.12 -13.07
N LYS A 115 12.29 3.11 -11.85
CA LYS A 115 13.72 3.35 -11.58
C LYS A 115 14.66 2.42 -12.33
N LYS A 116 14.27 1.17 -12.55
CA LYS A 116 15.05 0.20 -13.32
C LYS A 116 15.08 0.49 -14.81
N ASN A 117 14.02 1.13 -15.31
CA ASN A 117 13.98 1.53 -16.69
C ASN A 117 14.78 2.81 -16.90
N ASP A 118 14.84 3.73 -15.91
CA ASP A 118 15.48 5.06 -16.02
C ASP A 118 16.82 4.98 -16.77
N LYS A 119 16.93 5.71 -17.88
CA LYS A 119 18.12 5.72 -18.72
C LYS A 119 19.20 6.58 -18.05
N HIS A 120 20.45 6.12 -18.08
CA HIS A 120 21.60 6.82 -17.52
C HIS A 120 21.94 8.15 -18.23
N ASP A 121 21.25 8.48 -19.32
CA ASP A 121 21.42 9.71 -20.10
C ASP A 121 20.50 10.87 -19.65
N GLY A 122 19.73 10.67 -18.57
CA GLY A 122 18.79 11.67 -18.05
C GLY A 122 17.47 11.75 -18.81
N SER A 123 17.25 10.90 -19.83
CA SER A 123 15.95 10.77 -20.49
C SER A 123 15.00 9.89 -19.68
N TRP A 124 13.72 10.27 -19.66
CA TRP A 124 12.69 9.48 -18.97
C TRP A 124 12.56 8.13 -19.64
N ALA A 125 12.84 7.06 -18.90
CA ALA A 125 12.61 5.74 -19.43
C ALA A 125 11.15 5.36 -19.30
N THR A 126 10.54 5.24 -20.46
CA THR A 126 9.12 4.96 -20.56
C THR A 126 8.92 3.45 -20.56
N LEU A 127 7.94 2.97 -19.81
CA LEU A 127 7.42 1.63 -20.06
C LEU A 127 6.93 1.57 -21.51
N SER A 128 7.04 0.41 -22.16
CA SER A 128 6.41 0.23 -23.47
C SER A 128 4.92 0.55 -23.36
N VAL A 129 4.34 1.14 -24.41
CA VAL A 129 2.91 1.52 -24.42
C VAL A 129 2.02 0.34 -24.04
N SER A 130 2.36 -0.87 -24.51
CA SER A 130 1.65 -2.10 -24.14
C SER A 130 1.70 -2.39 -22.63
N ALA A 131 2.89 -2.31 -22.01
CA ALA A 131 3.02 -2.50 -20.57
C ALA A 131 2.27 -1.41 -19.79
N TRP A 132 2.43 -0.15 -20.20
CA TRP A 132 1.76 1.00 -19.58
C TRP A 132 0.23 0.87 -19.57
N ILE A 133 -0.38 0.52 -20.72
CA ILE A 133 -1.84 0.30 -20.83
C ILE A 133 -2.28 -0.85 -19.91
N ARG A 134 -1.56 -1.99 -19.91
CA ARG A 134 -1.90 -3.16 -19.09
C ARG A 134 -1.84 -2.85 -17.59
N LEU A 135 -0.81 -2.12 -17.14
CA LEU A 135 -0.72 -1.68 -15.75
C LEU A 135 -1.88 -0.75 -15.39
N GLY A 136 -2.26 0.17 -16.29
CA GLY A 136 -3.40 1.07 -16.09
C GLY A 136 -4.73 0.34 -15.94
N ILE A 137 -5.03 -0.61 -16.83
CA ILE A 137 -6.26 -1.42 -16.77
C ILE A 137 -6.33 -2.20 -15.45
N GLN A 138 -5.26 -2.89 -15.08
CA GLN A 138 -5.19 -3.69 -13.86
C GLN A 138 -5.32 -2.82 -12.59
N SER A 139 -4.64 -1.67 -12.57
CA SER A 139 -4.71 -0.70 -11.47
C SER A 139 -6.11 -0.13 -11.29
N LEU A 140 -6.76 0.24 -12.40
CA LEU A 140 -8.13 0.74 -12.39
C LEU A 140 -9.11 -0.33 -11.89
N TYR A 141 -8.94 -1.57 -12.33
CA TYR A 141 -9.80 -2.68 -11.90
C TYR A 141 -9.60 -3.02 -10.41
N GLY A 142 -8.36 -3.01 -9.92
CA GLY A 142 -8.08 -3.12 -8.48
C GLY A 142 -8.74 -2.00 -7.67
N LEU A 143 -8.69 -0.75 -8.14
CA LEU A 143 -9.39 0.37 -7.48
C LEU A 143 -10.91 0.22 -7.53
N LYS A 144 -11.46 -0.28 -8.63
CA LYS A 144 -12.89 -0.59 -8.72
C LYS A 144 -13.31 -1.59 -7.65
N ILE A 145 -12.58 -2.70 -7.48
CA ILE A 145 -12.84 -3.69 -6.42
C ILE A 145 -12.82 -3.02 -5.05
N PHE A 146 -11.81 -2.19 -4.79
CA PHE A 146 -11.68 -1.46 -3.54
C PHE A 146 -12.86 -0.50 -3.30
N HIS A 147 -13.26 0.27 -4.31
CA HIS A 147 -14.38 1.20 -4.24
C HIS A 147 -15.73 0.50 -4.10
N ASP A 148 -15.93 -0.63 -4.77
CA ASP A 148 -17.16 -1.45 -4.68
C ASP A 148 -17.34 -2.08 -3.30
N SER A 149 -16.25 -2.16 -2.51
CA SER A 149 -16.27 -2.55 -1.09
C SER A 149 -16.59 -1.39 -0.13
N GLY A 150 -16.79 -0.18 -0.65
CA GLY A 150 -17.21 1.01 0.11
C GLY A 150 -16.06 1.84 0.70
N TYR A 151 -14.81 1.60 0.28
CA TYR A 151 -13.62 2.32 0.74
C TYR A 151 -12.98 3.19 -0.35
N LEU A 152 -12.38 4.29 0.07
CA LEU A 152 -11.43 5.11 -0.69
C LEU A 152 -10.03 4.83 -0.19
N HIS A 153 -9.05 4.78 -1.10
CA HIS A 153 -7.66 4.49 -0.76
C HIS A 153 -6.96 5.72 -0.19
N ARG A 154 -7.13 6.88 -0.82
CA ARG A 154 -6.60 8.21 -0.44
C ARG A 154 -5.07 8.35 -0.39
N ASP A 155 -4.32 7.38 -0.93
CA ASP A 155 -2.86 7.46 -1.05
C ASP A 155 -2.36 6.65 -2.25
N ILE A 156 -2.98 6.88 -3.39
CA ILE A 156 -2.62 6.25 -4.66
C ILE A 156 -1.31 6.88 -5.16
N LYS A 157 -0.29 6.03 -5.31
CA LYS A 157 1.07 6.39 -5.71
C LYS A 157 1.81 5.15 -6.23
N PRO A 158 2.92 5.28 -6.98
CA PRO A 158 3.56 4.13 -7.62
C PRO A 158 4.07 3.07 -6.63
N SER A 159 4.47 3.44 -5.42
CA SER A 159 4.92 2.45 -4.42
C SER A 159 3.79 1.59 -3.87
N ASN A 160 2.53 1.99 -4.06
CA ASN A 160 1.34 1.31 -3.55
C ASN A 160 0.68 0.39 -4.60
N PHE A 161 1.32 0.22 -5.76
CA PHE A 161 1.00 -0.80 -6.75
C PHE A 161 2.19 -1.72 -6.92
N ALA A 162 2.00 -3.02 -6.75
CA ALA A 162 3.06 -4.02 -6.93
C ALA A 162 2.60 -5.19 -7.81
N LEU A 163 3.54 -5.77 -8.56
CA LEU A 163 3.29 -7.02 -9.28
C LEU A 163 3.27 -8.19 -8.30
N GLY A 164 2.65 -9.31 -8.68
CA GLY A 164 2.88 -10.58 -7.99
C GLY A 164 4.34 -11.02 -8.10
N LEU A 165 4.73 -11.98 -7.25
CA LEU A 165 6.07 -12.57 -7.35
C LEU A 165 6.22 -13.32 -8.68
N VAL A 166 7.41 -13.25 -9.28
CA VAL A 166 7.72 -13.99 -10.52
C VAL A 166 7.60 -15.51 -10.32
N THR A 167 7.81 -15.99 -9.10
CA THR A 167 7.67 -17.41 -8.72
C THR A 167 6.22 -17.83 -8.48
N ASP A 168 5.26 -16.90 -8.47
CA ASP A 168 3.83 -17.17 -8.34
C ASP A 168 3.20 -17.05 -9.73
N SER A 169 3.08 -18.17 -10.45
CA SER A 169 2.60 -18.19 -11.84
C SER A 169 1.23 -17.55 -12.01
N ASP A 170 0.37 -17.66 -11.00
CA ASP A 170 -1.01 -17.18 -11.05
C ASP A 170 -1.08 -15.66 -10.86
N ARG A 171 -0.14 -15.09 -10.08
CA ARG A 171 -0.13 -13.66 -9.71
C ARG A 171 0.98 -12.84 -10.36
N ALA A 172 2.00 -13.47 -10.97
CA ALA A 172 3.21 -12.80 -11.46
C ALA A 172 2.93 -11.60 -12.38
N THR A 173 1.86 -11.67 -13.17
CA THR A 173 1.47 -10.61 -14.12
C THR A 173 0.37 -9.70 -13.60
N MET A 174 -0.10 -9.92 -12.37
CA MET A 174 -1.22 -9.20 -11.76
C MET A 174 -0.73 -8.05 -10.88
N VAL A 175 -1.35 -6.88 -11.04
CA VAL A 175 -1.10 -5.71 -10.18
C VAL A 175 -1.90 -5.85 -8.90
N HIS A 176 -1.28 -5.58 -7.76
CA HIS A 176 -1.90 -5.58 -6.44
C HIS A 176 -1.83 -4.19 -5.81
N LEU A 177 -2.92 -3.79 -5.15
CA LEU A 177 -2.98 -2.60 -4.31
C LEU A 177 -2.37 -2.88 -2.94
N LEU A 178 -1.64 -1.89 -2.42
CA LEU A 178 -0.96 -1.95 -1.14
C LEU A 178 -1.23 -0.71 -0.29
N ASP A 179 -1.03 -0.87 1.02
CA ASP A 179 -1.05 0.22 2.01
C ASP A 179 -2.41 0.92 2.17
N PHE A 180 -3.34 0.25 2.84
CA PHE A 180 -4.65 0.79 3.17
C PHE A 180 -4.67 1.60 4.47
N GLY A 181 -3.50 2.01 4.98
CA GLY A 181 -3.38 2.75 6.23
C GLY A 181 -4.08 4.11 6.24
N LEU A 182 -4.24 4.72 5.06
CA LEU A 182 -4.99 5.96 4.87
C LEU A 182 -6.41 5.75 4.33
N ALA A 183 -6.88 4.51 4.22
CA ALA A 183 -8.20 4.24 3.68
C ALA A 183 -9.33 4.89 4.49
N ARG A 184 -10.49 5.06 3.85
CA ARG A 184 -11.70 5.59 4.51
C ARG A 184 -12.95 5.03 3.86
N SER A 185 -13.87 4.53 4.69
CA SER A 185 -15.21 4.19 4.22
C SER A 185 -15.92 5.45 3.73
N PHE A 186 -16.38 5.46 2.48
CA PHE A 186 -17.20 6.55 1.90
C PHE A 186 -18.67 6.17 1.80
N ALA A 187 -18.98 4.88 1.93
CA ALA A 187 -20.33 4.36 1.91
C ALA A 187 -20.49 3.23 2.91
N PHE A 188 -21.73 2.93 3.29
CA PHE A 188 -22.12 1.78 4.10
C PHE A 188 -23.32 1.08 3.48
N LYS A 189 -23.45 -0.23 3.72
CA LYS A 189 -24.64 -0.99 3.31
C LYS A 189 -25.67 -0.96 4.43
N GLN A 190 -26.93 -0.73 4.09
CA GLN A 190 -28.05 -0.97 4.99
C GLN A 190 -28.43 -2.47 5.01
N SER A 191 -29.36 -2.85 5.88
CA SER A 191 -29.88 -4.23 6.00
C SER A 191 -30.43 -4.78 4.68
N ASN A 192 -30.96 -3.92 3.81
CA ASN A 192 -31.44 -4.27 2.46
C ASN A 192 -30.31 -4.45 1.41
N GLY A 193 -29.04 -4.35 1.82
CA GLY A 193 -27.88 -4.51 0.94
C GLY A 193 -27.56 -3.31 0.04
N ARG A 194 -28.38 -2.25 0.02
CA ARG A 194 -28.13 -1.04 -0.77
C ARG A 194 -27.04 -0.18 -0.13
N TRP A 195 -26.18 0.38 -0.98
CA TRP A 195 -25.14 1.33 -0.58
C TRP A 195 -25.69 2.72 -0.35
N PHE A 196 -25.29 3.33 0.76
CA PHE A 196 -25.59 4.73 1.10
C PHE A 196 -24.29 5.50 1.30
N PRO A 197 -24.13 6.68 0.67
CA PRO A 197 -22.95 7.50 0.86
C PRO A 197 -22.93 8.08 2.27
N ARG A 198 -21.73 8.22 2.83
CA ARG A 198 -21.52 9.01 4.05
C ARG A 198 -21.53 10.49 3.68
N LEU A 199 -22.05 11.31 4.60
CA LEU A 199 -22.03 12.76 4.44
C LEU A 199 -20.59 13.27 4.38
N ALA A 200 -20.34 14.20 3.46
CA ALA A 200 -19.07 14.88 3.35
C ALA A 200 -18.83 15.73 4.60
N ARG A 201 -17.61 15.66 5.16
CA ARG A 201 -17.20 16.57 6.23
C ARG A 201 -16.97 17.97 5.65
N SER A 202 -17.27 19.00 6.44
CA SER A 202 -17.09 20.41 6.06
C SER A 202 -15.63 20.79 5.83
N SER A 203 -14.68 20.12 6.48
CA SER A 203 -13.25 20.28 6.24
C SER A 203 -12.50 18.99 6.55
N VAL A 204 -11.48 18.70 5.73
CA VAL A 204 -10.62 17.53 5.87
C VAL A 204 -9.15 17.97 5.83
N GLY A 205 -8.38 17.59 6.85
CA GLY A 205 -6.94 17.80 6.83
C GLY A 205 -6.28 17.04 5.68
N PHE A 206 -5.28 17.64 5.05
CA PHE A 206 -4.52 17.05 3.95
C PHE A 206 -3.95 15.69 4.34
N ARG A 207 -4.21 14.66 3.53
CA ARG A 207 -3.67 13.30 3.70
C ARG A 207 -3.37 12.73 2.32
N GLY A 208 -2.37 11.87 2.27
CA GLY A 208 -1.86 11.29 1.03
C GLY A 208 -0.57 11.95 0.57
N THR A 209 -0.07 11.51 -0.58
CA THR A 209 1.18 11.99 -1.15
C THR A 209 0.93 13.18 -2.07
N SER A 210 1.45 14.37 -1.69
CA SER A 210 1.22 15.67 -2.37
C SER A 210 1.30 15.61 -3.90
N ARG A 211 2.33 14.94 -4.43
CA ARG A 211 2.57 14.78 -5.87
C ARG A 211 1.39 14.18 -6.64
N TYR A 212 0.58 13.32 -6.02
CA TYR A 212 -0.51 12.59 -6.68
C TYR A 212 -1.90 12.99 -6.18
N CYS A 213 -2.01 13.91 -5.22
CA CYS A 213 -3.31 14.32 -4.69
C CYS A 213 -4.08 15.17 -5.71
N SER A 214 -5.40 14.97 -5.79
CA SER A 214 -6.28 15.77 -6.64
C SER A 214 -6.36 17.24 -6.15
N PRO A 215 -6.81 18.18 -7.00
CA PRO A 215 -7.09 19.55 -6.58
C PRO A 215 -8.03 19.64 -5.36
N ASN A 216 -9.08 18.80 -5.32
CA ASN A 216 -10.01 18.76 -4.17
C ASN A 216 -9.31 18.46 -2.85
N VAL A 217 -8.29 17.59 -2.86
CA VAL A 217 -7.54 17.24 -1.65
C VAL A 217 -6.64 18.41 -1.21
N HIS A 218 -6.04 19.12 -2.17
CA HIS A 218 -5.29 20.37 -1.89
C HIS A 218 -6.20 21.45 -1.31
N ASP A 219 -7.43 21.56 -1.80
CA ASP A 219 -8.46 22.48 -1.32
C ASP A 219 -9.16 22.01 -0.02
N LYS A 220 -8.68 20.92 0.60
CA LYS A 220 -9.18 20.36 1.88
C LYS A 220 -10.66 19.95 1.84
N LEU A 221 -11.18 19.62 0.65
CA LEU A 221 -12.51 19.06 0.45
C LEU A 221 -12.53 17.57 0.80
N GLU A 222 -13.72 17.03 1.10
CA GLU A 222 -13.87 15.59 1.32
C GLU A 222 -13.57 14.82 0.03
N SER A 223 -12.62 13.88 0.12
CA SER A 223 -12.28 13.00 -0.99
C SER A 223 -13.43 12.06 -1.32
N GLY A 224 -13.66 11.85 -2.61
CA GLY A 224 -14.51 10.80 -3.16
C GLY A 224 -13.73 9.85 -4.06
N ARG A 225 -14.44 8.92 -4.69
CA ARG A 225 -13.84 7.95 -5.64
C ARG A 225 -13.06 8.63 -6.76
N ARG A 226 -13.55 9.78 -7.24
CA ARG A 226 -12.91 10.60 -8.27
C ARG A 226 -11.48 11.01 -7.91
N ASP A 227 -11.18 11.20 -6.62
CA ASP A 227 -9.87 11.68 -6.19
C ASP A 227 -8.81 10.56 -6.24
N ASP A 228 -9.18 9.31 -5.95
CA ASP A 228 -8.31 8.15 -6.21
C ASP A 228 -8.05 7.98 -7.73
N ILE A 229 -9.04 8.30 -8.58
CA ILE A 229 -8.88 8.24 -10.04
C ILE A 229 -7.96 9.36 -10.56
N TRP A 230 -8.06 10.58 -10.03
CA TRP A 230 -7.09 11.65 -10.29
C TRP A 230 -5.66 11.21 -9.96
N SER A 231 -5.47 10.62 -8.78
CA SER A 231 -4.18 10.10 -8.38
C SER A 231 -3.67 8.98 -9.30
N LEU A 232 -4.53 8.06 -9.72
CA LEU A 232 -4.16 7.03 -10.71
C LEU A 232 -3.74 7.66 -12.04
N PHE A 233 -4.46 8.67 -12.51
CA PHE A 233 -4.11 9.39 -13.73
C PHE A 233 -2.70 10.00 -13.64
N PHE A 234 -2.37 10.65 -12.52
CA PHE A 234 -1.02 11.17 -12.30
C PHE A 234 0.05 10.07 -12.19
N VAL A 235 -0.26 8.94 -11.56
CA VAL A 235 0.64 7.77 -11.54
C VAL A 235 0.92 7.27 -12.95
N LEU A 236 -0.10 7.16 -13.80
CA LEU A 236 0.07 6.70 -15.18
C LEU A 236 0.86 7.71 -16.03
N ILE A 237 0.59 9.02 -15.88
CA ILE A 237 1.40 10.05 -16.54
C ILE A 237 2.86 9.94 -16.09
N GLU A 238 3.11 9.83 -14.78
CA GLU A 238 4.48 9.67 -14.27
C GLU A 238 5.14 8.45 -14.91
N LEU A 239 4.50 7.28 -14.93
CA LEU A 239 5.08 6.08 -15.55
C LEU A 239 5.35 6.21 -17.06
N HIS A 240 4.76 7.21 -17.73
CA HIS A 240 4.94 7.44 -19.15
C HIS A 240 5.95 8.55 -19.47
N CYS A 241 5.87 9.70 -18.82
CA CYS A 241 6.68 10.88 -19.19
C CYS A 241 7.08 11.79 -18.01
N GLY A 242 6.86 11.36 -16.77
CA GLY A 242 7.09 12.20 -15.60
C GLY A 242 5.96 13.21 -15.36
N LEU A 243 6.04 13.97 -14.26
CA LEU A 243 5.05 14.98 -13.90
C LEU A 243 5.71 16.37 -13.87
N PRO A 244 5.05 17.43 -14.38
CA PRO A 244 5.63 18.77 -14.44
C PRO A 244 6.03 19.37 -13.07
N TRP A 245 5.36 18.94 -12.00
CA TRP A 245 5.60 19.40 -10.62
C TRP A 245 6.47 18.43 -9.80
N GLN A 246 7.19 17.51 -10.46
CA GLN A 246 8.28 16.79 -9.82
C GLN A 246 9.44 17.76 -9.58
N VAL A 247 9.62 18.16 -8.33
CA VAL A 247 10.90 18.76 -7.91
C VAL A 247 11.94 17.63 -7.94
N GLY A 248 13.09 17.86 -8.60
CA GLY A 248 14.15 16.85 -8.74
C GLY A 248 14.43 16.13 -7.42
N ASP A 249 14.39 14.80 -7.47
CA ASP A 249 14.65 13.91 -6.31
C ASP A 249 16.12 14.02 -5.85
#